data_AF-A0A382UGJ9-F1
#
_entry.id   AF-A0A382UGJ9-F1
#
_cell.length_a   1.000
_cell.length_b   1.000
_cell.length_c   1.000
_cell.angle_alpha   90.00
_cell.angle_beta   90.00
_cell.angle_gamma   90.00
#
_symmetry.space_group_name_H-M   'P 1'
#
loop_
_entity.id
_entity.type
_entity.pdbx_description
1 polymer ?
#
loop_
_entity_poly.entity_id
_entity_poly.type
_entity_poly.pdbx_seq_one_letter_code
_entity_poly.pdbx_strand_id
1 'polypeptide(L)'
;MSATKYDALSITIERKGINMSKASLRQLDLLQMIPRYPTKISTAQIKDRMEDIGRKVSMRMIQRDLESLESILPIICDDSSKPYGWSWTKDSPGLQPSMNLIEALTFSLAEQYLKPLMPNKSFKRIQIFFDRANQVLKEAQKNQISRWRSRVRVESQWQRLLPPQINEKAELAIYDAL
;
A
#
# COMPACT_ATOMS: atom_id res chain seq x y z
N MET A 1 -16.57 50.22 -21.98
CA MET A 1 -16.92 50.67 -20.62
C MET A 1 -17.89 49.66 -20.03
N SER A 2 -17.68 48.98 -18.91
CA SER A 2 -16.54 48.88 -18.01
C SER A 2 -16.64 47.50 -17.38
N ALA A 3 -15.56 46.71 -17.44
CA ALA A 3 -15.39 45.50 -16.65
C ALA A 3 -14.92 45.92 -15.26
N THR A 4 -15.62 45.57 -14.18
CA THR A 4 -15.04 45.70 -12.82
C THR A 4 -15.76 44.83 -11.80
N LYS A 5 -14.97 44.05 -11.04
CA LYS A 5 -15.26 43.35 -9.76
C LYS A 5 -16.27 42.21 -9.92
N TYR A 6 -15.93 40.94 -9.72
CA TYR A 6 -15.30 40.41 -8.51
C TYR A 6 -14.23 39.37 -8.85
N ASP A 7 -13.01 39.87 -8.78
CA ASP A 7 -11.72 39.18 -8.91
C ASP A 7 -11.29 38.61 -7.55
N ALA A 8 -12.16 37.79 -6.93
CA ALA A 8 -11.90 37.23 -5.61
C ALA A 8 -12.64 35.90 -5.45
N LEU A 9 -12.03 34.83 -5.95
CA LEU A 9 -12.04 33.47 -5.37
C LEU A 9 -11.17 32.49 -6.19
N SER A 10 -10.16 32.99 -6.90
CA SER A 10 -8.96 32.22 -7.24
C SER A 10 -8.29 31.83 -5.93
N ILE A 11 -8.73 30.72 -5.34
CA ILE A 11 -7.99 30.03 -4.29
C ILE A 11 -6.76 29.45 -5.00
N THR A 12 -5.77 30.31 -5.17
CA THR A 12 -4.39 29.94 -5.34
C THR A 12 -4.06 29.09 -4.12
N ILE A 13 -4.17 27.78 -4.27
CA ILE A 13 -3.50 26.84 -3.39
C ILE A 13 -2.02 27.11 -3.63
N GLU A 14 -1.46 28.06 -2.86
CA GLU A 14 -0.04 28.14 -2.64
C GLU A 14 0.39 26.76 -2.16
N ARG A 15 0.95 25.98 -3.08
CA ARG A 15 1.79 24.83 -2.75
C ARG A 15 2.99 25.42 -2.02
N LYS A 16 2.81 25.68 -0.72
CA LYS A 16 3.89 25.89 0.23
C LYS A 16 4.81 24.70 0.01
N GLY A 17 5.91 24.96 -0.70
CA GLY A 17 6.85 23.93 -1.12
C GLY A 17 7.17 23.13 0.12
N ILE A 18 6.73 21.86 0.14
CA ILE A 18 7.10 20.96 1.22
C ILE A 18 8.60 20.78 1.02
N ASN A 19 9.40 21.60 1.70
CA ASN A 19 10.84 21.51 1.69
C ASN A 19 11.19 20.33 2.61
N MET A 20 10.80 19.12 2.18
CA MET A 20 11.14 17.89 2.86
C MET A 20 12.65 17.80 2.83
N SER A 21 13.27 17.79 4.02
CA SER A 21 14.71 17.58 4.11
C SER A 21 15.05 16.27 3.39
N LYS A 22 16.19 16.21 2.69
CA LYS A 22 16.66 14.98 2.03
C LYS A 22 16.73 13.79 3.00
N ALA A 23 16.90 14.07 4.30
CA ALA A 23 16.87 13.08 5.37
C ALA A 23 15.45 12.54 5.62
N SER A 24 14.44 13.40 5.71
CA SER A 24 13.05 12.98 5.89
C SER A 24 12.52 12.14 4.73
N LEU A 25 12.86 12.51 3.49
CA LEU A 25 12.52 11.69 2.32
C LEU A 25 13.19 10.31 2.37
N ARG A 26 14.46 10.26 2.80
CA ARG A 26 15.16 8.98 2.96
C ARG A 26 14.54 8.12 4.06
N GLN A 27 14.14 8.71 5.18
CA GLN A 27 13.44 8.00 6.25
C GLN A 27 12.09 7.45 5.78
N LEU A 28 11.34 8.21 4.97
CA LEU A 28 10.10 7.71 4.36
C LEU A 28 10.36 6.53 3.42
N ASP A 29 11.39 6.62 2.58
CA ASP A 29 11.80 5.53 1.71
C ASP A 29 12.20 4.28 2.53
N LEU A 30 12.93 4.46 3.64
CA LEU A 30 13.27 3.36 4.56
C LEU A 30 12.02 2.68 5.12
N LEU A 31 11.04 3.47 5.59
CA LEU A 31 9.80 2.93 6.15
C LEU A 31 8.98 2.12 5.12
N GLN A 32 9.05 2.49 3.83
CA GLN A 32 8.42 1.74 2.76
C GLN A 32 9.12 0.40 2.47
N MET A 33 10.42 0.30 2.73
CA MET A 33 11.20 -0.92 2.48
C MET A 33 11.14 -1.94 3.61
N ILE A 34 10.91 -1.52 4.86
CA ILE A 34 10.90 -2.40 6.02
C ILE A 34 9.65 -3.29 5.99
N PRO A 35 9.80 -4.62 5.97
CA PRO A 35 8.70 -5.55 5.96
C PRO A 35 8.18 -5.85 7.38
N ARG A 36 7.04 -6.53 7.47
CA ARG A 36 6.48 -7.00 8.75
C ARG A 36 7.10 -8.32 9.19
N TYR A 37 7.30 -8.51 10.49
CA TYR A 37 7.57 -9.83 11.06
C TYR A 37 6.56 -10.89 10.53
N PRO A 38 6.99 -12.11 10.14
CA PRO A 38 8.31 -12.70 10.34
C PRO A 38 9.34 -12.40 9.24
N THR A 39 8.95 -11.64 8.20
CA THR A 39 9.89 -11.25 7.15
C THR A 39 10.79 -10.11 7.62
N LYS A 40 12.06 -10.15 7.21
CA LYS A 40 13.08 -9.15 7.58
C LYS A 40 13.91 -8.73 6.38
N ILE A 41 14.46 -7.52 6.42
CA ILE A 41 15.36 -6.98 5.39
C ILE A 41 16.68 -6.56 6.00
N SER A 42 17.80 -6.95 5.38
CA SER A 42 19.13 -6.55 5.89
C SER A 42 19.48 -5.12 5.49
N THR A 43 20.35 -4.47 6.26
CA THR A 43 20.87 -3.12 5.91
C THR A 43 21.58 -3.09 4.56
N ALA A 44 22.25 -4.17 4.18
CA ALA A 44 22.85 -4.30 2.85
C ALA A 44 21.78 -4.31 1.75
N GLN A 45 20.72 -5.11 1.90
CA GLN A 45 19.60 -5.13 0.95
C GLN A 45 18.87 -3.78 0.86
N ILE A 46 18.73 -3.06 1.98
CA ILE A 46 18.20 -1.69 1.98
C ILE A 46 19.09 -0.76 1.16
N LYS A 47 20.42 -0.83 1.34
CA LYS A 47 21.37 0.00 0.59
C LYS A 47 21.24 -0.25 -0.92
N ASP A 48 21.23 -1.51 -1.33
CA ASP A 48 21.12 -1.86 -2.75
C ASP A 48 19.81 -1.31 -3.35
N ARG A 49 18.68 -1.48 -2.66
CA ARG A 49 17.38 -0.93 -3.10
C ARG A 49 17.36 0.60 -3.14
N MET A 50 18.04 1.28 -2.23
CA MET A 50 18.16 2.74 -2.25
C MET A 50 18.99 3.21 -3.44
N GLU A 51 20.04 2.49 -3.79
CA GLU A 51 20.87 2.76 -4.96
C GLU A 51 20.08 2.53 -6.26
N ASP A 52 19.25 1.49 -6.34
CA ASP A 52 18.34 1.21 -7.47
C ASP A 52 17.35 2.36 -7.73
N ILE A 53 16.88 3.03 -6.68
CA ILE A 53 15.97 4.19 -6.75
C ILE A 53 16.74 5.49 -7.05
N GLY A 54 18.07 5.42 -7.22
CA GLY A 54 18.94 6.55 -7.54
C GLY A 54 19.36 7.40 -6.33
N ARG A 55 19.16 6.89 -5.10
CA ARG A 55 19.52 7.59 -3.86
C ARG A 55 20.87 7.09 -3.32
N LYS A 56 21.93 7.87 -3.53
CA LYS A 56 23.26 7.56 -2.95
C LYS A 56 23.26 7.76 -1.45
N VAL A 57 23.38 6.67 -0.69
CA VAL A 57 23.39 6.67 0.79
C VAL A 57 24.50 5.75 1.31
N SER A 58 25.17 6.15 2.39
CA SER A 58 26.16 5.30 3.04
C SER A 58 25.52 4.36 4.05
N MET A 59 26.17 3.23 4.34
CA MET A 59 25.73 2.29 5.38
C MET A 59 25.51 2.99 6.73
N ARG A 60 26.42 3.90 7.12
CA ARG A 60 26.32 4.67 8.36
C ARG A 60 25.07 5.56 8.39
N MET A 61 24.67 6.13 7.25
CA MET A 61 23.45 6.95 7.18
C MET A 61 22.19 6.12 7.32
N ILE A 62 22.14 4.95 6.67
CA ILE A 62 21.02 4.01 6.79
C ILE A 62 20.87 3.55 8.24
N GLN A 63 21.98 3.11 8.85
CA GLN A 63 21.98 2.59 10.21
C GLN A 63 21.55 3.64 11.24
N ARG A 64 22.11 4.86 11.17
CA ARG A 64 21.70 5.97 12.04
C ARG A 64 20.22 6.33 11.88
N ASP A 65 19.71 6.30 10.66
CA ASP A 65 18.30 6.61 10.42
C ASP A 65 17.39 5.47 10.93
N LEU A 66 17.79 4.21 10.81
CA LEU A 66 17.06 3.06 11.36
C LEU A 66 17.02 3.09 12.90
N GLU A 67 18.15 3.39 13.55
CA GLU A 67 18.22 3.61 15.01
C GLU A 67 17.31 4.76 15.44
N SER A 68 17.29 5.85 14.68
CA SER A 68 16.38 6.97 14.93
C SER A 68 14.91 6.58 14.74
N LEU A 69 14.57 5.70 13.79
CA LEU A 69 13.20 5.26 13.56
C LEU A 69 12.74 4.26 14.63
N GLU A 70 13.59 3.33 15.06
CA GLU A 70 13.33 2.37 16.14
C GLU A 70 12.97 3.08 17.46
N SER A 71 13.60 4.22 17.77
CA SER A 71 13.28 4.98 18.99
C SER A 71 11.86 5.58 19.04
N ILE A 72 11.17 5.67 17.89
CA ILE A 72 9.87 6.36 17.78
C ILE A 72 8.78 5.41 17.27
N LEU A 73 9.15 4.42 16.47
CA LEU A 73 8.24 3.51 15.79
C LEU A 73 8.46 2.07 16.24
N PRO A 74 7.42 1.22 16.20
CA PRO A 74 7.50 -0.20 16.56
C PRO A 74 8.24 -1.04 15.48
N ILE A 75 9.50 -0.70 15.24
CA ILE A 75 10.44 -1.40 14.36
C ILE A 75 11.49 -2.04 15.26
N ILE A 76 11.93 -3.24 14.91
CA ILE A 76 12.94 -4.00 15.64
C ILE A 76 14.05 -4.46 14.72
N CYS A 77 15.27 -4.44 15.24
CA CYS A 77 16.39 -5.19 14.67
C CYS A 77 16.37 -6.63 15.22
N ASP A 78 16.17 -7.60 14.34
CA ASP A 78 16.32 -9.02 14.66
C ASP A 78 17.81 -9.38 14.64
N ASP A 79 18.39 -9.47 15.83
CA ASP A 79 19.78 -9.83 16.10
C ASP A 79 19.99 -11.34 16.33
N SER A 80 18.91 -12.14 16.31
CA SER A 80 18.92 -13.58 16.62
C SER A 80 19.76 -14.42 15.65
N SER A 81 19.90 -13.96 14.40
CA SER A 81 20.61 -14.68 13.34
C SER A 81 21.20 -13.71 12.33
N LYS A 82 22.48 -13.91 11.98
CA LYS A 82 23.12 -13.16 10.89
C LYS A 82 22.56 -13.62 9.53
N PRO A 83 22.30 -12.72 8.58
CA PRO A 83 22.47 -11.26 8.68
C PRO A 83 21.37 -10.61 9.52
N TYR A 84 21.76 -9.62 10.33
CA TYR A 84 20.82 -8.79 11.09
C TYR A 84 19.79 -8.16 10.15
N GLY A 85 18.52 -8.23 10.54
CA GLY A 85 17.41 -7.82 9.69
C GLY A 85 16.45 -6.92 10.44
N TRP A 86 15.91 -5.94 9.72
CA TRP A 86 14.94 -4.99 10.24
C TRP A 86 13.54 -5.44 9.88
N SER A 87 12.62 -5.32 10.83
CA SER A 87 11.20 -5.62 10.61
C SER A 87 10.31 -4.79 11.54
N TRP A 88 9.06 -4.57 11.13
CA TRP A 88 8.02 -4.10 12.04
C TRP A 88 7.66 -5.19 13.05
N THR A 89 7.35 -4.81 14.29
CA THR A 89 6.87 -5.75 15.30
C THR A 89 5.55 -6.39 14.87
N LYS A 90 5.26 -7.57 15.44
CA LYS A 90 4.04 -8.33 15.14
C LYS A 90 2.77 -7.52 15.46
N ASP A 91 2.79 -6.76 16.55
CA ASP A 91 1.63 -6.08 17.12
C ASP A 91 1.53 -4.58 16.76
N SER A 92 2.29 -4.12 15.75
CA SER A 92 2.24 -2.72 15.30
C SER A 92 0.84 -2.34 14.77
N PRO A 93 0.19 -1.28 15.29
CA PRO A 93 -1.12 -0.84 14.82
C PRO A 93 -1.04 -0.18 13.43
N GLY A 94 -1.49 -0.91 12.40
CA GLY A 94 -2.23 -0.43 11.23
C GLY A 94 -1.56 0.48 10.18
N LEU A 95 -0.45 1.17 10.46
CA LEU A 95 0.18 2.10 9.51
C LEU A 95 1.42 1.48 8.87
N GLN A 96 1.21 0.51 7.98
CA GLN A 96 2.30 -0.11 7.22
C GLN A 96 2.29 0.38 5.76
N PRO A 97 3.35 1.08 5.32
CA PRO A 97 3.52 1.47 3.92
C PRO A 97 3.89 0.30 3.01
N SER A 98 4.23 -0.87 3.56
CA SER A 98 4.46 -2.12 2.85
C SER A 98 3.30 -3.11 3.07
N MET A 99 2.97 -3.92 2.07
CA MET A 99 1.92 -4.95 2.15
C MET A 99 2.59 -6.32 2.02
N ASN A 100 2.30 -7.23 2.95
CA ASN A 100 2.85 -8.58 2.93
C ASN A 100 2.22 -9.42 1.79
N LEU A 101 2.92 -10.44 1.30
CA LEU A 101 2.43 -11.37 0.27
C LEU A 101 1.16 -12.13 0.68
N ILE A 102 1.05 -12.51 1.96
CA ILE A 102 -0.16 -13.18 2.48
C ILE A 102 -1.32 -12.18 2.57
N GLU A 103 -1.07 -10.96 3.03
CA GLU A 103 -2.07 -9.89 3.04
C GLU A 103 -2.55 -9.59 1.62
N ALA A 104 -1.62 -9.48 0.67
CA ALA A 104 -1.92 -9.28 -0.74
C ALA A 104 -2.78 -10.42 -1.32
N LEU A 105 -2.47 -11.68 -1.01
CA LEU A 105 -3.30 -12.82 -1.42
C LEU A 105 -4.72 -12.72 -0.85
N THR A 106 -4.84 -12.41 0.45
CA THR A 106 -6.13 -12.27 1.14
C THR A 106 -6.96 -11.15 0.53
N PHE A 107 -6.38 -9.97 0.32
CA PHE A 107 -7.07 -8.85 -0.34
C PHE A 107 -7.50 -9.20 -1.76
N SER A 108 -6.66 -9.94 -2.48
CA SER A 108 -6.91 -10.35 -3.86
C SER A 108 -8.00 -11.42 -3.99
N LEU A 109 -8.21 -12.23 -2.94
CA LEU A 109 -9.37 -13.11 -2.81
C LEU A 109 -10.61 -12.30 -2.40
N ALA A 110 -10.49 -11.44 -1.38
CA ALA A 110 -11.56 -10.58 -0.92
C ALA A 110 -12.13 -9.72 -2.07
N GLU A 111 -11.28 -9.19 -2.96
CA GLU A 111 -11.72 -8.48 -4.17
C GLU A 111 -12.70 -9.31 -5.02
N GLN A 112 -12.40 -10.59 -5.25
CA GLN A 112 -13.25 -11.47 -6.07
C GLN A 112 -14.63 -11.71 -5.42
N TYR A 113 -14.68 -11.78 -4.10
CA TYR A 113 -15.92 -11.99 -3.36
C TYR A 113 -16.71 -10.71 -3.10
N LEU A 114 -16.03 -9.59 -2.87
CA LEU A 114 -16.66 -8.31 -2.51
C LEU A 114 -17.17 -7.55 -3.73
N LYS A 115 -16.56 -7.73 -4.90
CA LYS A 115 -16.98 -7.06 -6.15
C LYS A 115 -18.47 -7.20 -6.48
N PRO A 116 -19.10 -8.39 -6.37
CA PRO A 116 -20.55 -8.52 -6.61
C PRO A 116 -21.43 -8.07 -5.43
N LEU A 117 -20.87 -7.84 -4.24
CA LEU A 117 -21.64 -7.57 -3.02
C LEU A 117 -21.63 -6.09 -2.59
N MET A 118 -20.66 -5.31 -3.03
CA MET A 118 -20.49 -3.91 -2.59
C MET A 118 -21.08 -2.90 -3.57
N PRO A 119 -21.68 -1.80 -3.09
CA PRO A 119 -22.06 -0.67 -3.93
C PRO A 119 -20.85 -0.09 -4.67
N ASN A 120 -21.03 0.27 -5.94
CA ASN A 120 -19.96 0.76 -6.82
C ASN A 120 -19.16 1.94 -6.23
N LYS A 121 -19.82 2.86 -5.52
CA LYS A 121 -19.16 4.03 -4.88
C LYS A 121 -18.19 3.59 -3.77
N SER A 122 -18.57 2.59 -2.96
CA SER A 122 -17.75 2.06 -1.86
C SER A 122 -16.61 1.19 -2.39
N PHE A 123 -16.88 0.38 -3.42
CA PHE A 123 -15.85 -0.44 -4.06
C PHE A 123 -14.72 0.43 -4.65
N LYS A 124 -15.06 1.53 -5.34
CA LYS A 124 -14.07 2.48 -5.87
C LYS A 124 -13.15 3.07 -4.80
N ARG A 125 -13.63 3.31 -3.58
CA ARG A 125 -12.80 3.83 -2.48
C ARG A 125 -11.73 2.84 -2.02
N ILE A 126 -12.07 1.55 -1.98
CA ILE A 126 -11.16 0.50 -1.52
C ILE A 126 -10.30 -0.10 -2.64
N GLN A 127 -10.61 0.23 -3.90
CA GLN A 127 -9.93 -0.29 -5.08
C GLN A 127 -8.40 -0.07 -5.04
N ILE A 128 -7.92 1.04 -4.46
CA ILE A 128 -6.49 1.30 -4.29
C ILE A 128 -5.77 0.21 -3.48
N PHE A 129 -6.43 -0.40 -2.51
CA PHE A 129 -5.87 -1.49 -1.71
C PHE A 129 -5.80 -2.79 -2.52
N PHE A 130 -6.83 -3.08 -3.33
CA PHE A 130 -6.85 -4.24 -4.22
C PHE A 130 -5.80 -4.11 -5.34
N ASP A 131 -5.65 -2.93 -5.94
CA ASP A 131 -4.64 -2.65 -6.95
C ASP A 131 -3.22 -2.86 -6.39
N ARG A 132 -2.96 -2.34 -5.18
CA ARG A 132 -1.70 -2.54 -4.46
C ARG A 132 -1.43 -4.02 -4.17
N ALA A 133 -2.43 -4.76 -3.69
CA ALA A 133 -2.31 -6.20 -3.47
C ALA A 133 -1.99 -6.98 -4.75
N ASN A 134 -2.67 -6.64 -5.85
CA ASN A 134 -2.44 -7.25 -7.15
C ASN A 134 -1.04 -6.92 -7.69
N GLN A 135 -0.50 -5.73 -7.44
CA GLN A 135 0.85 -5.36 -7.81
C GLN A 135 1.90 -6.19 -7.04
N VAL A 136 1.75 -6.31 -5.72
CA VAL A 136 2.65 -7.12 -4.88
C VAL A 136 2.69 -8.59 -5.35
N LEU A 137 1.53 -9.16 -5.71
CA LEU A 137 1.46 -10.51 -6.24
C LEU A 137 2.11 -10.66 -7.62
N LYS A 138 2.05 -9.64 -8.48
CA LYS A 138 2.72 -9.61 -9.79
C LYS A 138 4.24 -9.54 -9.65
N GLU A 139 4.74 -8.69 -8.76
CA GLU A 139 6.19 -8.55 -8.50
C GLU A 139 6.77 -9.83 -7.88
N ALA A 140 5.98 -10.55 -7.07
CA ALA A 140 6.33 -11.84 -6.49
C ALA A 140 6.25 -13.04 -7.48
N GLN A 141 6.37 -12.79 -8.79
CA GLN A 141 6.19 -13.77 -9.90
C GLN A 141 6.98 -15.09 -9.76
N LYS A 142 8.02 -15.15 -8.91
CA LYS A 142 8.82 -16.35 -8.64
C LYS A 142 8.32 -17.21 -7.46
N ASN A 143 7.37 -16.74 -6.65
CA ASN A 143 6.88 -17.46 -5.47
C ASN A 143 5.71 -18.39 -5.77
N GLN A 144 5.62 -19.52 -5.05
CA GLN A 144 4.52 -20.50 -5.18
C GLN A 144 3.13 -19.85 -4.97
N ILE A 145 3.06 -18.80 -4.14
CA ILE A 145 1.83 -18.09 -3.81
C ILE A 145 1.26 -17.31 -5.00
N SER A 146 2.10 -16.69 -5.84
CA SER A 146 1.61 -15.98 -7.04
C SER A 146 1.08 -16.97 -8.08
N ARG A 147 1.74 -18.13 -8.23
CA ARG A 147 1.24 -19.26 -9.03
C ARG A 147 -0.07 -19.80 -8.48
N TRP A 148 -0.24 -19.86 -7.15
CA TRP A 148 -1.47 -20.33 -6.54
C TRP A 148 -2.66 -19.51 -7.01
N ARG A 149 -2.58 -18.16 -6.99
CA ARG A 149 -3.65 -17.29 -7.52
C ARG A 149 -4.08 -17.65 -8.95
N SER A 150 -3.13 -17.99 -9.83
CA SER A 150 -3.46 -18.38 -11.20
C SER A 150 -4.17 -19.74 -11.29
N ARG A 151 -3.98 -20.61 -10.28
CA ARG A 151 -4.46 -22.00 -10.24
C ARG A 151 -5.70 -22.22 -9.37
N VAL A 152 -5.94 -21.41 -8.34
CA VAL A 152 -7.23 -21.41 -7.63
C VAL A 152 -8.22 -20.67 -8.48
N ARG A 153 -9.40 -21.25 -8.64
CA ARG A 153 -10.60 -20.46 -8.81
C ARG A 153 -11.50 -20.79 -7.65
N VAL A 154 -12.08 -19.75 -7.08
CA VAL A 154 -13.24 -19.90 -6.22
C VAL A 154 -14.39 -20.25 -7.15
N GLU A 155 -14.88 -21.48 -7.07
CA GLU A 155 -16.13 -21.86 -7.72
C GLU A 155 -17.24 -21.85 -6.66
N SER A 156 -18.40 -21.32 -7.02
CA SER A 156 -19.57 -21.39 -6.16
C SER A 156 -20.06 -22.83 -6.06
N GLN A 157 -20.43 -23.27 -4.85
CA GLN A 157 -20.99 -24.62 -4.63
C GLN A 157 -22.37 -24.84 -5.26
N TRP A 158 -22.96 -23.81 -5.87
CA TRP A 158 -24.32 -23.79 -6.41
C TRP A 158 -24.35 -23.29 -7.85
N GLN A 159 -25.43 -23.61 -8.59
CA GLN A 159 -25.68 -23.06 -9.93
C GLN A 159 -25.59 -21.54 -9.90
N ARG A 160 -24.78 -20.96 -10.80
CA ARG A 160 -24.66 -19.51 -10.92
C ARG A 160 -26.00 -18.94 -11.39
N LEU A 161 -26.69 -18.24 -10.50
CA LEU A 161 -27.79 -17.37 -10.89
C LEU A 161 -27.21 -16.31 -11.82
N LEU A 162 -27.80 -16.17 -13.02
CA LEU A 162 -27.47 -15.07 -13.90
C LEU A 162 -27.91 -13.78 -13.19
N PRO A 163 -26.99 -12.84 -12.90
CA PRO A 163 -27.38 -11.59 -12.29
C PRO A 163 -28.39 -10.89 -13.22
N PRO A 164 -29.49 -10.34 -12.67
CA PRO A 164 -30.43 -9.58 -13.48
C PRO A 164 -29.73 -8.35 -14.06
N GLN A 165 -30.20 -7.87 -15.21
CA GLN A 165 -29.74 -6.59 -15.76
C GLN A 165 -30.21 -5.47 -14.83
N ILE A 166 -29.31 -4.98 -13.98
CA ILE A 166 -29.60 -3.89 -13.04
C ILE A 166 -29.52 -2.56 -13.80
N ASN A 167 -30.57 -1.75 -13.69
CA ASN A 167 -30.55 -0.37 -14.18
C ASN A 167 -29.74 0.50 -13.22
N GLU A 168 -28.50 0.84 -13.62
CA GLU A 168 -27.57 1.64 -12.80
C GLU A 168 -28.18 2.96 -12.30
N LYS A 169 -29.08 3.59 -13.09
CA LYS A 169 -29.75 4.84 -12.68
C LYS A 169 -30.71 4.61 -11.52
N ALA A 170 -31.43 3.49 -11.54
CA ALA A 170 -32.38 3.14 -10.47
C ALA A 170 -31.64 2.73 -9.20
N GLU A 171 -30.56 1.97 -9.33
CA GLU A 171 -29.71 1.56 -8.20
C GLU A 171 -29.10 2.78 -7.48
N LEU A 172 -28.54 3.73 -8.23
CA LEU A 172 -27.98 4.96 -7.68
C LEU A 172 -29.03 5.80 -6.94
N ALA A 173 -30.23 5.93 -7.49
CA ALA A 173 -31.32 6.68 -6.86
C ALA A 173 -31.77 6.07 -5.52
N ILE A 174 -31.78 4.74 -5.42
CA ILE A 174 -32.12 4.03 -4.17
C ILE A 174 -31.02 4.24 -3.12
N TYR A 175 -29.75 4.10 -3.52
CA TYR A 175 -28.62 4.29 -2.59
C TYR A 175 -28.44 5.73 -2.13
N ASP A 176 -28.82 6.73 -2.95
CA ASP A 176 -28.76 8.14 -2.55
C ASP A 176 -29.94 8.57 -1.66
N ALA A 177 -30.99 7.74 -1.54
CA ALA A 177 -32.16 7.99 -0.70
C ALA A 177 -32.13 7.29 0.68
N LEU A 178 -31.11 6.45 0.92
CA LEU A 178 -30.82 5.77 2.19
C LEU A 178 -29.85 6.60 3.04
#